data_AF-A0A239E1F7-F1
#
_entry.id   AF-A0A239E1F7-F1
#
_cell.length_a   1.000
_cell.length_b   1.000
_cell.length_c   1.000
_cell.angle_alpha   90.00
_cell.angle_beta   90.00
_cell.angle_gamma   90.00
#
_symmetry.space_group_name_H-M   'P 1'
#
loop_
_entity.id
_entity.type
_entity.pdbx_description
1 polymer ?
#
loop_
_entity_poly.entity_id
_entity_poly.type
_entity_poly.pdbx_seq_one_letter_code
_entity_poly.pdbx_strand_id
1 'polypeptide(L)'
;MNARVRKKLIQVARGRAHLMSFQNLIYEAELGLNLDNPHEKSMLTEVIDEISEREHTAGRPLLSALVRIKGQKNQGDNFFRLCERLGYGNWKELKRNSKFVESQREACRQFWQDKKNFTSYL
;
A
#
# COMPACT_ATOMS: atom_id res chain seq x y z
N MET A 1 -4.47 -12.51 -8.56
CA MET A 1 -3.52 -11.42 -8.28
C MET A 1 -3.71 -10.27 -9.25
N ASN A 2 -3.89 -9.05 -8.73
CA ASN A 2 -4.20 -7.88 -9.54
C ASN A 2 -2.90 -7.15 -9.95
N ALA A 3 -2.24 -7.65 -11.00
CA ALA A 3 -0.97 -7.10 -11.50
C ALA A 3 -1.04 -5.61 -11.86
N ARG A 4 -2.22 -5.12 -12.26
CA ARG A 4 -2.49 -3.71 -12.56
C ARG A 4 -2.34 -2.83 -11.30
N VAL A 5 -2.96 -3.25 -10.19
CA VAL A 5 -2.87 -2.56 -8.89
C VAL A 5 -1.44 -2.51 -8.41
N ARG A 6 -0.73 -3.65 -8.43
CA ARG A 6 0.68 -3.72 -8.02
C ARG A 6 1.56 -2.78 -8.84
N LYS A 7 1.49 -2.87 -10.18
CA LYS A 7 2.25 -2.01 -11.10
C LYS A 7 1.99 -0.54 -10.81
N LYS A 8 0.73 -0.18 -10.54
CA LYS A 8 0.36 1.19 -10.26
C LYS A 8 0.92 1.71 -8.95
N LEU A 9 0.87 0.91 -7.89
CA LEU A 9 1.49 1.28 -6.61
C LEU A 9 3.02 1.43 -6.71
N ILE A 10 3.69 0.59 -7.51
CA ILE A 10 5.13 0.74 -7.79
C ILE A 10 5.42 2.04 -8.53
N GLN A 11 4.61 2.39 -9.53
CA GLN A 11 4.73 3.67 -10.25
C GLN A 11 4.53 4.87 -9.31
N VAL A 12 3.60 4.77 -8.35
CA VAL A 12 3.40 5.80 -7.30
C VAL A 12 4.62 5.91 -6.40
N ALA A 13 5.22 4.78 -6.01
CA ALA A 13 6.43 4.75 -5.19
C ALA A 13 7.61 5.46 -5.87
N ARG A 14 7.75 5.26 -7.18
CA ARG A 14 8.80 5.90 -7.99
C ARG A 14 8.52 7.38 -8.28
N GLY A 15 7.25 7.74 -8.48
CA GLY A 15 6.84 9.10 -8.81
C GLY A 15 6.97 10.10 -7.65
N ARG A 16 6.92 11.39 -7.97
CA ARG A 16 6.88 12.48 -6.97
C ARG A 16 5.51 12.63 -6.28
N ALA A 17 4.47 11.92 -6.75
CA ALA A 17 3.10 12.06 -6.26
C ALA A 17 2.92 11.66 -4.80
N HIS A 18 1.98 12.35 -4.14
CA HIS A 18 1.61 12.18 -2.73
C HIS A 18 0.49 11.17 -2.55
N LEU A 19 0.86 9.91 -2.32
CA LEU A 19 -0.04 8.81 -1.93
C LEU A 19 -1.15 8.49 -2.95
N MET A 20 -1.70 7.28 -2.86
CA MET A 20 -2.75 6.79 -3.73
C MET A 20 -4.04 6.66 -2.93
N SER A 21 -5.12 7.35 -3.34
CA SER A 21 -6.43 7.11 -2.71
C SER A 21 -7.05 5.82 -3.25
N PHE A 22 -7.96 5.20 -2.50
CA PHE A 22 -8.75 4.05 -2.99
C PHE A 22 -9.48 4.39 -4.30
N GLN A 23 -10.05 5.59 -4.38
CA GLN A 23 -10.80 6.06 -5.54
C GLN A 23 -9.90 6.17 -6.78
N ASN A 24 -8.71 6.78 -6.63
CA ASN A 24 -7.76 6.89 -7.73
C ASN A 24 -7.21 5.52 -8.12
N LEU A 25 -6.98 4.62 -7.15
CA LEU A 25 -6.48 3.28 -7.43
C LEU A 25 -7.46 2.47 -8.27
N ILE A 26 -8.76 2.53 -7.95
CA ILE A 26 -9.81 1.87 -8.75
C ILE A 26 -9.85 2.44 -10.16
N TYR A 27 -9.83 3.76 -10.28
CA TYR A 27 -9.88 4.44 -11.57
C TYR A 27 -8.65 4.08 -12.43
N GLU A 28 -7.45 4.28 -11.90
CA GLU A 28 -6.23 4.13 -12.67
C GLU A 28 -5.80 2.66 -12.88
N ALA A 29 -6.37 1.70 -12.13
CA ALA A 29 -6.22 0.27 -12.38
C ALA A 29 -7.43 -0.38 -13.09
N GLU A 30 -8.43 0.43 -13.47
CA GLU A 30 -9.64 0.01 -14.19
C GLU A 30 -10.39 -1.14 -13.51
N LEU A 31 -10.56 -1.06 -12.18
CA LEU A 31 -11.13 -2.18 -11.40
C LEU A 31 -12.65 -2.28 -11.46
N GLY A 32 -13.35 -1.22 -11.85
CA GLY A 32 -14.81 -1.19 -11.91
C GLY A 32 -15.53 -1.35 -10.55
N LEU A 33 -14.81 -1.18 -9.44
CA LEU A 33 -15.35 -1.36 -8.08
C LEU A 33 -16.11 -0.11 -7.59
N ASN A 34 -17.22 -0.35 -6.92
CA ASN A 34 -18.01 0.65 -6.21
C ASN A 34 -17.59 0.74 -4.74
N LEU A 35 -16.98 1.86 -4.34
CA LEU A 35 -16.53 2.09 -2.96
C LEU A 35 -17.67 2.30 -1.95
N ASP A 36 -18.89 2.58 -2.41
CA ASP A 36 -20.07 2.68 -1.56
C ASP A 36 -20.60 1.29 -1.16
N ASN A 37 -20.19 0.24 -1.87
CA ASN A 37 -20.46 -1.15 -1.50
C ASN A 37 -19.38 -1.65 -0.52
N PRO A 38 -19.72 -1.97 0.75
CA PRO A 38 -18.75 -2.43 1.74
C PRO A 38 -18.00 -3.70 1.33
N HIS A 39 -18.67 -4.60 0.61
CA HIS A 39 -18.06 -5.84 0.12
C HIS A 39 -16.96 -5.55 -0.92
N GLU A 40 -17.25 -4.71 -1.90
CA GLU A 40 -16.28 -4.32 -2.94
C GLU A 40 -15.10 -3.53 -2.39
N LYS A 41 -15.37 -2.69 -1.37
CA LYS A 41 -14.31 -2.02 -0.61
C LYS A 41 -13.42 -3.00 0.17
N SER A 42 -13.98 -4.07 0.73
CA SER A 42 -13.20 -5.16 1.35
C SER A 42 -12.33 -5.86 0.32
N MET A 43 -12.89 -6.20 -0.85
CA MET A 43 -12.12 -6.84 -1.92
C MET A 43 -10.90 -6.01 -2.34
N LEU A 44 -11.03 -4.68 -2.45
CA LEU A 44 -9.87 -3.81 -2.74
C LEU A 44 -8.83 -3.85 -1.62
N THR A 45 -9.27 -3.86 -0.36
CA THR A 45 -8.37 -3.96 0.80
C THR A 45 -7.59 -5.27 0.77
N GLU A 46 -8.27 -6.40 0.55
CA GLU A 46 -7.66 -7.72 0.47
C GLU A 46 -6.64 -7.81 -0.66
N VAL A 47 -6.95 -7.23 -1.83
CA VAL A 47 -6.00 -7.16 -2.95
C VAL A 47 -4.74 -6.37 -2.58
N ILE A 48 -4.89 -5.24 -1.89
CA ILE A 48 -3.76 -4.41 -1.46
C ILE A 48 -2.92 -5.13 -0.40
N ASP A 49 -3.57 -5.82 0.54
CA ASP A 49 -2.90 -6.59 1.59
C ASP A 49 -2.13 -7.78 0.98
N GLU A 50 -2.75 -8.55 0.09
CA GLU A 50 -2.12 -9.66 -0.63
C GLU A 50 -0.87 -9.21 -1.40
N ILE A 51 -0.95 -8.05 -2.08
CA ILE A 51 0.21 -7.47 -2.77
C ILE A 51 1.33 -7.16 -1.77
N SER A 52 1.02 -6.48 -0.68
CA SER A 52 2.01 -6.12 0.33
C SER A 52 2.63 -7.31 1.05
N GLU A 53 1.85 -8.36 1.32
CA GLU A 53 2.37 -9.62 1.88
C GLU A 53 3.41 -10.24 0.96
N ARG A 54 3.11 -10.31 -0.35
CA ARG A 54 4.04 -10.87 -1.34
C ARG A 54 5.30 -10.03 -1.46
N GLU A 55 5.19 -8.70 -1.47
CA GLU A 55 6.37 -7.83 -1.44
C GLU A 55 7.21 -8.10 -0.18
N HIS A 56 6.56 -8.20 0.99
CA HIS A 56 7.24 -8.47 2.25
C HIS A 56 7.96 -9.82 2.25
N THR A 57 7.28 -10.90 1.83
CA THR A 57 7.88 -12.24 1.70
C THR A 57 9.06 -12.25 0.72
N ALA A 58 9.03 -11.39 -0.29
CA ALA A 58 10.14 -11.20 -1.23
C ALA A 58 11.25 -10.26 -0.72
N GLY A 59 11.20 -9.81 0.53
CA GLY A 59 12.18 -8.89 1.14
C GLY A 59 12.04 -7.44 0.68
N ARG A 60 10.86 -7.03 0.20
CA ARG A 60 10.59 -5.71 -0.39
C ARG A 60 9.61 -4.93 0.48
N PRO A 61 9.61 -3.58 0.37
CA PRO A 61 8.75 -2.75 1.21
C PRO A 61 7.26 -2.84 0.83
N LEU A 62 6.41 -2.56 1.82
CA LEU A 62 4.95 -2.64 1.68
C LEU A 62 4.42 -1.53 0.75
N LEU A 63 3.78 -1.92 -0.35
CA LEU A 63 3.15 -0.98 -1.26
C LEU A 63 1.89 -0.32 -0.65
N SER A 64 1.22 -1.02 0.26
CA SER A 64 0.07 -0.50 1.03
C SER A 64 0.42 0.74 1.86
N ALA A 65 1.70 0.96 2.21
CA ALA A 65 2.14 2.17 2.90
C ALA A 65 1.91 3.47 2.10
N LEU A 66 1.75 3.35 0.78
CA LEU A 66 1.48 4.47 -0.14
C LEU A 66 -0.01 4.69 -0.41
N VAL A 67 -0.88 3.79 0.03
CA VAL A 67 -2.32 3.95 -0.14
C VAL A 67 -2.85 4.85 0.98
N ARG A 68 -3.93 5.61 0.78
CA ARG A 68 -4.61 6.35 1.83
C ARG A 68 -6.12 6.24 1.71
N ILE A 69 -6.80 6.27 2.84
CA ILE A 69 -8.25 6.38 2.90
C ILE A 69 -8.60 7.87 3.02
N LYS A 70 -9.49 8.35 2.15
CA LYS A 70 -9.95 9.75 2.17
C LYS A 70 -10.61 10.06 3.53
N GLY A 71 -10.28 11.21 4.11
CA GLY A 71 -10.85 11.65 5.40
C GLY A 71 -10.10 11.16 6.65
N GLN A 72 -9.07 10.31 6.50
CA GLN A 72 -8.18 9.95 7.60
C GLN A 72 -6.85 10.69 7.49
N LYS A 73 -6.35 11.23 8.62
CA LYS A 73 -5.03 11.88 8.68
C LYS A 73 -3.89 10.91 8.34
N ASN A 74 -4.06 9.62 8.67
CA ASN A 74 -3.08 8.55 8.50
C ASN A 74 -3.68 7.35 7.77
N GLN A 75 -2.92 6.25 7.72
CA GLN A 75 -3.40 4.95 7.26
C GLN A 75 -4.60 4.45 8.09
N GLY A 76 -5.45 3.63 7.47
CA GLY A 76 -6.55 2.95 8.16
C GLY A 76 -6.07 1.77 9.01
N ASP A 77 -6.95 1.28 9.89
CA ASP A 77 -6.64 0.18 10.82
C ASP A 77 -6.13 -1.08 10.11
N ASN A 78 -6.64 -1.36 8.92
CA ASN A 78 -6.25 -2.54 8.12
C ASN A 78 -4.75 -2.55 7.82
N PHE A 79 -4.15 -1.40 7.52
CA PHE A 79 -2.70 -1.30 7.28
C PHE A 79 -1.90 -1.71 8.52
N PHE A 80 -2.28 -1.23 9.70
CA PHE A 80 -1.57 -1.56 10.94
C PHE A 80 -1.78 -3.02 11.35
N ARG A 81 -2.96 -3.57 11.12
CA ARG A 81 -3.24 -5.01 11.32
C ARG A 81 -2.45 -5.89 10.37
N LEU A 82 -2.27 -5.46 9.13
CA LEU A 82 -1.35 -6.11 8.19
C LEU A 82 0.09 -6.07 8.73
N CYS A 83 0.57 -4.90 9.17
CA CYS A 83 1.90 -4.80 9.76
C CYS A 83 2.08 -5.70 11.00
N GLU A 84 1.07 -5.82 11.86
CA GLU A 84 1.10 -6.75 12.99
C GLU A 84 1.21 -8.21 12.53
N ARG A 85 0.40 -8.61 11.54
CA ARG A 85 0.45 -9.96 10.96
C ARG A 85 1.78 -10.28 10.28
N LEU A 86 2.46 -9.26 9.75
CA LEU A 86 3.80 -9.37 9.17
C LEU A 86 4.93 -9.25 10.19
N GLY A 87 4.63 -9.15 11.50
CA GLY A 87 5.62 -9.17 12.57
C GLY A 87 6.28 -7.83 12.88
N TYR A 88 5.72 -6.70 12.43
CA TYR A 88 6.26 -5.37 12.75
C TYR A 88 5.96 -4.90 14.19
N GLY A 89 5.08 -5.59 14.92
CA GLY A 89 4.67 -5.25 16.29
C GLY A 89 3.16 -5.02 16.44
N ASN A 90 2.73 -4.60 17.64
CA ASN A 90 1.30 -4.45 17.93
C ASN A 90 0.65 -3.32 17.11
N TRP A 91 -0.49 -3.60 16.47
CA TRP A 91 -1.11 -2.64 15.55
C TRP A 91 -1.53 -1.31 16.22
N LYS A 92 -1.96 -1.35 17.50
CA LYS A 92 -2.38 -0.14 18.24
C LYS A 92 -1.18 0.75 18.58
N GLU A 93 -0.03 0.14 18.89
CA GLU A 93 1.21 0.86 19.15
C GLU A 93 1.77 1.45 17.86
N LEU A 94 1.81 0.66 16.78
CA LEU A 94 2.21 1.13 15.45
C LEU A 94 1.35 2.31 14.98
N LYS A 95 0.04 2.27 15.23
CA LYS A 95 -0.89 3.37 14.90
C LYS A 95 -0.61 4.66 15.67
N ARG A 96 -0.11 4.56 16.91
CA ARG A 96 0.29 5.72 17.74
C ARG A 96 1.66 6.27 17.36
N ASN A 97 2.49 5.47 16.71
CA ASN A 97 3.82 5.87 16.24
C ASN A 97 3.73 6.60 14.90
N SER A 98 3.70 7.94 14.92
CA SER A 98 3.67 8.77 13.71
C SER A 98 4.85 8.49 12.77
N LYS A 99 6.03 8.20 13.32
CA LYS A 99 7.25 7.92 12.53
C LYS A 99 7.19 6.59 11.79
N PHE A 100 6.39 5.63 12.25
CA PHE A 100 6.30 4.31 11.63
C PHE A 100 5.73 4.39 10.20
N VAL A 101 4.63 5.12 10.02
CA VAL A 101 4.03 5.25 8.67
C VAL A 101 4.96 5.99 7.72
N GLU A 102 5.65 7.02 8.22
CA GLU A 102 6.63 7.78 7.44
C GLU A 102 7.83 6.90 7.04
N SER A 103 8.36 6.09 7.96
CA SER A 103 9.48 5.19 7.65
C SER A 103 9.11 4.11 6.64
N GLN A 104 7.89 3.55 6.71
CA GLN A 104 7.41 2.58 5.71
C GLN A 104 7.25 3.23 4.32
N ARG A 105 6.75 4.46 4.26
CA ARG A 105 6.65 5.22 3.01
C ARG A 105 8.01 5.52 2.41
N GLU A 106 8.95 5.94 3.25
CA GLU A 106 10.31 6.25 2.82
C GLU A 106 11.03 5.00 2.32
N ALA A 107 10.98 3.88 3.06
CA ALA A 107 11.54 2.61 2.62
C ALA A 107 10.96 2.16 1.27
N CYS A 108 9.65 2.33 1.09
CA CYS A 108 8.97 2.05 -0.17
C CYS A 108 9.50 2.92 -1.32
N ARG A 109 9.62 4.22 -1.11
CA ARG A 109 10.16 5.15 -2.13
C ARG A 109 11.61 4.84 -2.45
N GLN A 110 12.47 4.68 -1.45
CA GLN A 110 13.90 4.38 -1.63
C GLN A 110 14.11 3.12 -2.47
N PHE A 111 13.37 2.05 -2.18
CA PHE A 111 13.48 0.80 -2.91
C PHE A 111 13.03 0.94 -4.38
N TRP A 112 11.90 1.61 -4.64
CA TRP A 112 11.30 1.68 -5.98
C TRP A 112 11.81 2.85 -6.84
N GLN A 113 12.49 3.83 -6.24
CA GLN A 113 13.23 4.86 -6.97
C GLN A 113 14.57 4.35 -7.49
N ASP A 114 15.15 3.32 -6.85
CA ASP A 114 16.32 2.64 -7.39
C ASP A 114 16.01 2.04 -8.76
N LYS A 115 16.81 2.45 -9.76
CA LYS A 115 16.58 2.09 -11.16
C LYS A 115 16.74 0.58 -11.40
N LYS A 116 17.64 -0.09 -10.68
CA LYS A 116 17.85 -1.54 -10.82
C LYS A 116 16.66 -2.29 -10.27
N ASN A 117 16.23 -2.00 -9.05
CA ASN A 117 15.05 -2.61 -8.43
C ASN A 117 13.80 -2.42 -9.28
N PHE A 118 13.56 -1.20 -9.75
CA PHE A 118 12.41 -0.92 -10.60
C PHE A 118 12.43 -1.73 -11.89
N THR A 119 13.59 -1.83 -12.57
CA THR A 119 13.68 -2.56 -13.84
C THR A 119 13.58 -4.08 -13.64
N SER A 120 14.06 -4.60 -12.51
CA SER A 120 14.06 -6.04 -12.22
C SER A 120 12.70 -6.57 -11.77
N TYR A 121 11.82 -5.73 -11.22
CA TYR A 121 10.59 -6.19 -10.55
C TYR A 121 9.30 -5.55 -11.05
N LEU A 122 9.35 -4.70 -12.09
CA LEU A 122 8.19 -4.15 -12.80
C LEU A 122 7.84 -5.03 -14.02
#